data_AF-A0AA41UWW9-F1
#
_entry.id   AF-A0AA41UWW9-F1
#
_cell.length_a   1.000
_cell.length_b   1.000
_cell.length_c   1.000
_cell.angle_alpha   90.00
_cell.angle_beta   90.00
_cell.angle_gamma   90.00
#
_symmetry.space_group_name_H-M   'P 1'
#
loop_
_entity.id
_entity.type
_entity.pdbx_description
1 polymer ?
#
loop_
_entity_poly.entity_id
_entity_poly.type
_entity_poly.pdbx_seq_one_letter_code
_entity_poly.pdbx_strand_id
1 'polypeptide(L)'
;MHRQESYFAYLFGVKEPGFYGAIDISTGKSILFAPRLPAEYAVWLGEIKSLSYFKETYMVNMVCYTDEIVEVLHAHHGGSEKPVLFLLHGQNTDSNNFSKPAEFKEMEKFETDLSVLHPILTECRTIKSDAELSLIQYANDISSEAHVEVMSC
;
A
#
# COMPACT_ATOMS: atom_id res chain seq x y z
N MET A 1 15.30 -9.23 -4.35
CA MET A 1 14.08 -9.51 -3.55
C MET A 1 13.46 -8.17 -3.22
N HIS A 2 12.25 -7.88 -3.71
CA HIS A 2 11.53 -6.64 -3.38
C HIS A 2 10.80 -6.83 -2.06
N ARG A 3 10.90 -5.85 -1.16
CA ARG A 3 10.11 -5.80 0.08
C ARG A 3 9.33 -4.51 0.06
N GLN A 4 8.02 -4.63 0.17
CA GLN A 4 7.13 -3.47 0.11
C GLN A 4 7.28 -2.58 1.34
N GLU A 5 6.97 -1.30 1.16
CA GLU A 5 6.78 -0.35 2.25
C GLU A 5 5.71 -0.88 3.23
N SER A 6 5.96 -0.77 4.53
CA SER A 6 5.21 -1.49 5.55
C SER A 6 3.80 -0.96 5.75
N TYR A 7 3.56 0.34 5.60
CA TYR A 7 2.21 0.92 5.66
C TYR A 7 1.40 0.56 4.42
N PHE A 8 2.02 0.57 3.23
CA PHE A 8 1.35 0.14 2.02
C PHE A 8 0.97 -1.35 2.05
N ALA A 9 1.89 -2.21 2.54
CA ALA A 9 1.61 -3.62 2.74
C ALA A 9 0.51 -3.86 3.79
N TYR A 10 0.47 -3.05 4.85
CA TYR A 10 -0.58 -3.12 5.87
C TYR A 10 -1.96 -2.80 5.30
N LEU A 11 -2.07 -1.80 4.42
CA LEU A 11 -3.35 -1.37 3.84
C LEU A 11 -3.83 -2.24 2.68
N PHE A 12 -2.93 -2.66 1.79
CA PHE A 12 -3.32 -3.29 0.52
C PHE A 12 -2.76 -4.71 0.35
N GLY A 13 -1.76 -5.13 1.12
CA GLY A 13 -1.13 -6.45 0.99
C GLY A 13 -0.38 -6.68 -0.33
N VAL A 14 -0.19 -5.62 -1.12
CA VAL A 14 0.38 -5.69 -2.48
C VAL A 14 1.86 -6.01 -2.43
N LYS A 15 2.26 -7.03 -3.19
CA LYS A 15 3.63 -7.56 -3.20
C LYS A 15 4.47 -6.97 -4.33
N GLU A 16 3.83 -6.50 -5.40
CA GLU A 16 4.50 -5.96 -6.58
C GLU A 16 5.00 -4.51 -6.36
N PRO A 17 6.13 -4.13 -6.97
CA PRO A 17 6.65 -2.77 -6.92
C PRO A 17 5.88 -1.82 -7.85
N GLY A 18 5.94 -0.52 -7.55
CA GLY A 18 5.42 0.53 -8.44
C GLY A 18 3.90 0.74 -8.40
N PHE A 19 3.23 0.12 -7.44
CA PHE A 19 1.81 0.33 -7.20
C PHE A 19 1.58 1.53 -6.29
N TYR A 20 0.45 2.19 -6.51
CA TYR A 20 -0.10 3.20 -5.61
C TYR A 20 -1.47 2.74 -5.13
N GLY A 21 -1.96 3.31 -4.05
CA GLY A 21 -3.26 2.97 -3.49
C GLY A 21 -3.87 4.18 -2.81
N ALA A 22 -5.18 4.31 -2.94
CA ALA A 22 -5.96 5.35 -2.32
C ALA A 22 -7.18 4.71 -1.63
N ILE A 23 -7.61 5.31 -0.52
CA ILE A 23 -8.81 4.91 0.19
C ILE A 23 -9.64 6.17 0.36
N ASP A 24 -10.88 6.13 -0.13
CA ASP A 24 -11.85 7.18 0.14
C ASP A 24 -12.33 7.06 1.60
N ILE A 25 -12.01 8.06 2.42
CA ILE A 25 -12.33 8.08 3.85
C ILE A 25 -13.85 8.10 4.08
N SER A 26 -14.61 8.72 3.17
CA SER A 26 -16.05 8.88 3.34
C SER A 26 -16.83 7.60 3.05
N THR A 27 -16.39 6.84 2.05
CA THR A 27 -17.09 5.62 1.60
C THR A 27 -16.37 4.32 2.00
N GLY A 28 -15.12 4.41 2.46
CA GLY A 28 -14.26 3.25 2.73
C GLY A 28 -13.82 2.50 1.47
N LYS A 29 -14.07 3.05 0.26
CA LYS A 29 -13.72 2.37 -1.00
C LYS A 29 -12.22 2.43 -1.25
N SER A 30 -11.63 1.28 -1.54
CA SER A 30 -10.22 1.13 -1.88
C SER A 30 -10.01 1.14 -3.40
N ILE A 31 -9.02 1.91 -3.83
CA ILE A 31 -8.60 2.06 -5.22
C ILE A 31 -7.12 1.70 -5.30
N LEU A 32 -6.77 0.78 -6.19
CA LEU A 32 -5.39 0.39 -6.45
C LEU A 32 -4.96 0.87 -7.83
N PHE A 33 -3.73 1.36 -7.95
CA PHE A 33 -3.16 1.84 -9.21
C PHE A 33 -1.96 0.99 -9.60
N ALA A 34 -2.11 0.24 -10.69
CA ALA A 34 -1.09 -0.65 -11.21
C ALA A 34 -0.25 0.05 -12.30
N PRO A 35 1.08 -0.16 -12.34
CA PRO A 35 1.90 0.41 -13.41
C PRO A 35 1.56 -0.23 -14.76
N ARG A 36 1.50 0.56 -15.84
CA ARG A 36 1.45 0.00 -17.20
C ARG A 36 2.81 -0.58 -17.56
N LEU A 37 2.85 -1.89 -17.70
CA LEU A 37 4.07 -2.61 -18.10
C LEU A 37 4.13 -2.74 -19.63
N PRO A 38 5.28 -2.45 -20.27
CA PRO A 38 5.44 -2.66 -21.71
C PRO A 38 5.43 -4.16 -22.05
N ALA A 39 5.08 -4.49 -23.29
CA ALA A 39 5.03 -5.89 -23.75
C ALA A 39 6.36 -6.64 -23.56
N GLU A 40 7.49 -5.95 -23.66
CA GLU A 40 8.83 -6.50 -23.43
C GLU A 40 9.02 -7.02 -21.99
N TYR A 41 8.28 -6.47 -21.02
CA TYR A 41 8.31 -6.91 -19.63
C TYR A 41 7.81 -8.35 -19.48
N ALA A 42 6.92 -8.80 -20.37
CA ALA A 42 6.38 -10.15 -20.38
C ALA A 42 7.46 -11.22 -20.62
N VAL A 43 8.52 -10.85 -21.35
CA VAL A 43 9.63 -11.73 -21.70
C VAL A 43 10.52 -12.02 -20.49
N TRP A 44 10.67 -11.04 -19.58
CA TRP A 44 11.62 -11.11 -18.47
C TRP A 44 10.98 -11.52 -17.15
N LEU A 45 9.76 -11.05 -16.88
CA LEU A 45 9.10 -11.17 -15.56
C LEU A 45 7.82 -12.01 -15.60
N GLY A 46 7.49 -12.58 -16.76
CA GLY A 46 6.35 -13.46 -16.96
C GLY A 46 5.08 -12.72 -17.39
N GLU A 47 3.95 -13.40 -17.29
CA GLU A 47 2.67 -12.91 -17.80
C GLU A 47 2.26 -11.55 -17.20
N ILE A 48 1.97 -10.58 -18.08
CA ILE A 48 1.39 -9.29 -17.68
C ILE A 48 -0.04 -9.52 -17.22
N LYS A 49 -0.26 -9.41 -15.91
CA LYS A 49 -1.57 -9.59 -15.30
C LYS A 49 -2.51 -8.43 -15.64
N SER A 50 -3.80 -8.77 -15.84
CA SER A 50 -4.84 -7.78 -16.11
C SER A 50 -5.23 -7.01 -14.84
N LEU A 51 -5.90 -5.86 -15.00
CA LEU A 51 -6.45 -5.11 -13.87
C LEU A 51 -7.49 -5.93 -13.08
N SER A 52 -8.27 -6.78 -13.76
CA SER A 52 -9.24 -7.66 -13.11
C SER A 52 -8.58 -8.68 -12.20
N TYR A 53 -7.42 -9.22 -12.60
CA TYR A 53 -6.63 -10.12 -11.77
C TYR A 53 -6.23 -9.43 -10.46
N PHE A 54 -5.72 -8.19 -10.53
CA PHE A 54 -5.34 -7.45 -9.33
C PHE A 54 -6.54 -7.11 -8.44
N LYS A 55 -7.69 -6.80 -9.05
CA LYS A 55 -8.93 -6.52 -8.32
C LYS A 55 -9.37 -7.71 -7.48
N GLU A 56 -9.38 -8.89 -8.09
CA GLU A 56 -9.79 -10.14 -7.43
C GLU A 56 -8.74 -10.59 -6.40
N THR A 57 -7.46 -10.50 -6.74
CA THR A 57 -6.34 -10.92 -5.88
C THR A 57 -6.26 -10.09 -4.60
N TYR A 58 -6.41 -8.76 -4.72
CA TYR A 58 -6.29 -7.83 -3.60
C TYR A 58 -7.64 -7.42 -2.99
N MET A 59 -8.75 -7.95 -3.52
CA MET A 59 -10.10 -7.68 -3.03
C MET A 59 -10.42 -6.17 -2.89
N VAL A 60 -9.88 -5.35 -3.79
CA VAL A 60 -10.10 -3.90 -3.80
C VAL A 60 -11.34 -3.53 -4.61
N ASN A 61 -11.93 -2.35 -4.35
CA ASN A 61 -13.14 -1.94 -5.05
C ASN A 61 -12.86 -1.58 -6.52
N MET A 62 -11.73 -0.93 -6.79
CA MET A 62 -11.34 -0.46 -8.12
C MET A 62 -9.85 -0.64 -8.36
N VAL A 63 -9.48 -0.94 -9.60
CA VAL A 63 -8.08 -0.97 -10.05
C VAL A 63 -7.97 -0.15 -11.34
N CYS A 64 -7.05 0.81 -11.35
CA CYS A 64 -6.75 1.65 -12.51
C CYS A 64 -5.25 1.63 -12.80
N TYR A 65 -4.82 2.32 -13.85
CA TYR A 65 -3.40 2.48 -14.10
C TYR A 65 -2.79 3.69 -13.39
N THR A 66 -1.49 3.63 -13.11
CA THR A 66 -0.77 4.74 -12.43
C THR A 66 -0.79 6.06 -13.20
N ASP A 67 -0.87 6.02 -14.53
CA ASP A 67 -1.02 7.22 -15.35
C ASP A 67 -2.42 7.86 -15.26
N GLU A 68 -3.41 7.13 -14.76
CA GLU A 68 -4.81 7.59 -14.63
C GLU A 68 -5.12 8.13 -13.21
N ILE A 69 -4.13 8.17 -12.30
CA ILE A 69 -4.32 8.58 -10.89
C ILE A 69 -5.06 9.92 -10.79
N VAL A 70 -4.59 10.92 -11.52
CA VAL A 70 -5.13 12.30 -11.45
C VAL A 70 -6.60 12.32 -11.89
N GLU A 71 -6.90 11.69 -13.03
CA GLU A 71 -8.25 11.66 -13.60
C GLU A 71 -9.22 10.92 -12.67
N VAL A 72 -8.80 9.77 -12.14
CA VAL A 72 -9.62 8.95 -11.25
C VAL A 72 -9.91 9.68 -9.94
N LEU A 73 -8.89 10.28 -9.31
CA LEU A 73 -9.08 11.01 -8.05
C LEU A 73 -9.99 12.24 -8.22
N HIS A 74 -9.87 12.98 -9.32
CA HIS A 74 -10.77 14.10 -9.62
C HIS A 74 -12.20 13.63 -9.89
N ALA A 75 -12.37 12.56 -10.67
CA ALA A 75 -13.68 11.99 -10.97
C ALA A 75 -14.41 11.50 -9.70
N HIS A 76 -13.66 10.94 -8.75
CA HIS A 76 -14.19 10.48 -7.47
C HIS A 76 -14.57 11.61 -6.50
N HIS A 77 -13.89 12.75 -6.56
CA HIS A 77 -14.21 13.90 -5.70
C HIS A 77 -15.53 14.57 -6.10
N GLY A 78 -15.80 14.71 -7.41
CA GLY A 78 -17.06 15.26 -7.93
C GLY A 78 -17.37 16.72 -7.57
N GLY A 79 -16.47 17.40 -6.85
CA GLY A 79 -16.61 18.78 -6.38
C GLY A 79 -15.84 19.80 -7.22
N SER A 80 -16.20 21.09 -7.05
CA SER A 80 -15.49 22.22 -7.65
C SER A 80 -14.23 22.63 -6.88
N GLU A 81 -14.01 22.08 -5.69
CA GLU A 81 -12.86 22.36 -4.84
C GLU A 81 -11.72 21.37 -5.12
N LYS A 82 -10.51 21.73 -4.67
CA LYS A 82 -9.36 20.83 -4.79
C LYS A 82 -9.54 19.65 -3.83
N PRO A 83 -9.42 18.40 -4.30
CA PRO A 83 -9.44 17.25 -3.40
C PRO A 83 -8.24 17.32 -2.45
N VAL A 84 -8.48 17.04 -1.18
CA VAL A 84 -7.44 16.93 -0.15
C VAL A 84 -6.91 15.51 -0.11
N LEU A 85 -5.60 15.35 -0.29
CA LEU A 85 -4.90 14.08 -0.20
C LEU A 85 -4.15 13.99 1.11
N PHE A 86 -4.52 13.01 1.93
CA PHE A 86 -3.77 12.65 3.12
C PHE A 86 -2.63 11.72 2.72
N LEU A 87 -1.40 12.15 2.91
CA LEU A 87 -0.22 11.40 2.51
C LEU A 87 0.57 10.96 3.73
N LEU A 88 1.25 9.83 3.57
CA LEU A 88 2.02 9.25 4.64
C LEU A 88 3.35 9.99 4.78
N HIS A 89 3.43 10.86 5.77
CA HIS A 89 4.67 11.52 6.15
C HIS A 89 4.76 11.61 7.66
N GLY A 90 5.84 11.10 8.23
CA GLY A 90 6.05 11.14 9.66
C GLY A 90 7.35 10.48 10.06
N GLN A 91 7.85 10.90 11.22
CA GLN A 91 9.11 10.44 11.78
C GLN A 91 8.90 9.08 12.45
N ASN A 92 9.68 8.10 12.03
CA ASN A 92 9.81 6.85 12.76
C ASN A 92 10.73 7.09 13.97
N THR A 93 10.24 6.81 15.17
CA THR A 93 10.92 7.13 16.45
C THR A 93 12.18 6.31 16.69
N ASP A 94 12.27 5.10 16.14
CA ASP A 94 13.42 4.22 16.35
C ASP A 94 14.58 4.57 15.41
N SER A 95 14.27 4.93 14.17
CA SER A 95 15.26 5.22 13.13
C SER A 95 15.54 6.70 12.91
N ASN A 96 14.73 7.59 13.49
CA ASN A 96 14.70 9.03 13.22
C ASN A 96 14.51 9.41 11.74
N ASN A 97 14.13 8.46 10.89
CA ASN A 97 13.88 8.70 9.48
C ASN A 97 12.44 9.13 9.24
N PHE A 98 12.25 10.00 8.25
CA PHE A 98 10.93 10.38 7.78
C PHE A 98 10.45 9.43 6.70
N SER A 99 9.18 9.02 6.80
CA SER A 99 8.49 8.27 5.75
C SER A 99 8.40 9.12 4.49
N LYS A 100 8.67 8.53 3.33
CA LYS A 100 8.59 9.23 2.04
C LYS A 100 7.13 9.35 1.63
N PRO A 101 6.60 10.57 1.42
CA PRO A 101 5.23 10.74 0.94
C PRO A 101 5.09 10.20 -0.49
N ALA A 102 3.86 9.88 -0.88
CA ALA A 102 3.59 9.47 -2.25
C ALA A 102 3.73 10.67 -3.19
N GLU A 103 4.45 10.47 -4.29
CA GLU A 103 4.65 11.47 -5.33
C GLU A 103 4.16 10.91 -6.67
N PHE A 104 3.41 11.72 -7.41
CA PHE A 104 2.93 11.43 -8.75
C PHE A 104 2.80 12.72 -9.57
N LYS A 105 2.59 12.58 -10.89
CA LYS A 105 2.51 13.72 -11.79
C LYS A 105 1.27 14.59 -11.48
N GLU A 106 1.41 15.90 -11.62
CA GLU A 106 0.32 16.88 -11.45
C GLU A 106 -0.29 16.92 -10.03
N MET A 107 0.52 16.59 -9.03
CA MET A 107 0.16 16.61 -7.61
C MET A 107 -0.21 18.02 -7.11
N GLU A 108 0.27 19.07 -7.78
CA GLU A 108 -0.07 20.48 -7.51
C GLU A 108 -1.56 20.83 -7.75
N LYS A 109 -2.30 19.95 -8.44
CA LYS A 109 -3.75 20.07 -8.63
C LYS A 109 -4.54 19.72 -7.36
N PHE A 110 -3.88 19.08 -6.40
CA PHE A 110 -4.48 18.62 -5.14
C PHE A 110 -3.99 19.47 -3.97
N GLU A 111 -4.80 19.53 -2.92
CA GLU A 111 -4.33 19.99 -1.61
C GLU A 111 -3.77 18.78 -0.86
N THR A 112 -2.68 18.94 -0.12
CA THR A 112 -2.01 17.81 0.54
C THR A 112 -1.88 18.05 2.03
N ASP A 113 -2.27 17.04 2.81
CA ASP A 113 -2.02 16.98 4.24
C ASP A 113 -1.02 15.87 4.54
N LEU A 114 0.06 16.24 5.22
CA LEU A 114 1.17 15.36 5.61
C LEU A 114 1.14 15.00 7.10
N SER A 115 0.18 15.51 7.86
CA SER A 115 0.24 15.53 9.32
C SER A 115 -0.67 14.49 9.97
N VAL A 116 -1.83 14.24 9.36
CA VAL A 116 -2.91 13.46 9.97
C VAL A 116 -2.72 11.95 9.77
N LEU A 117 -2.25 11.53 8.60
CA LEU A 117 -2.29 10.11 8.22
C LEU A 117 -1.32 9.23 9.03
N HIS A 118 -0.09 9.71 9.24
CA HIS A 118 0.95 8.94 9.93
C HIS A 118 0.58 8.55 11.37
N PRO A 119 0.19 9.47 12.28
CA PRO A 119 -0.15 9.09 13.65
C PRO A 119 -1.35 8.15 13.72
N ILE A 120 -2.37 8.35 12.88
CA ILE A 120 -3.57 7.50 12.85
C ILE A 120 -3.21 6.08 12.40
N LEU A 121 -2.49 5.93 11.28
CA LEU A 121 -2.10 4.61 10.80
C LEU A 121 -1.12 3.91 11.76
N THR A 122 -0.26 4.66 12.43
CA THR A 122 0.64 4.11 13.45
C THR A 122 -0.17 3.52 14.61
N GLU A 123 -1.18 4.24 15.10
CA GLU A 123 -2.05 3.75 16.17
C GLU A 123 -2.83 2.50 15.75
N CYS A 124 -3.40 2.50 14.54
CA CYS A 124 -4.07 1.32 14.00
C CYS A 124 -3.14 0.10 13.93
N ARG A 125 -1.86 0.30 13.60
CA ARG A 125 -0.87 -0.78 13.55
C ARG A 125 -0.43 -1.26 14.93
N THR A 126 -0.68 -0.51 16.00
CA THR A 126 -0.36 -0.96 17.37
C THR A 126 -1.33 -2.04 17.83
N ILE A 127 -2.60 -1.95 17.43
CA ILE A 127 -3.65 -2.90 17.81
C ILE A 127 -3.78 -3.98 16.74
N LYS A 128 -3.54 -5.24 17.10
CA LYS A 128 -3.56 -6.37 16.16
C LYS A 128 -4.93 -7.01 16.06
N SER A 129 -5.35 -7.28 14.83
CA SER A 129 -6.51 -8.14 14.55
C SER A 129 -6.19 -9.61 14.82
N ASP A 130 -7.22 -10.44 15.01
CA ASP A 130 -7.06 -11.88 15.23
C ASP A 130 -6.32 -12.57 14.07
N ALA A 131 -6.54 -12.11 12.83
CA ALA A 131 -5.85 -12.60 11.65
C ALA A 131 -4.35 -12.24 11.67
N GLU A 132 -3.99 -11.01 12.05
CA GLU A 132 -2.59 -10.61 12.22
C GLU A 132 -1.92 -11.39 13.36
N LEU A 133 -2.62 -11.56 14.48
CA LEU A 133 -2.12 -12.36 15.61
C LEU A 133 -1.85 -13.81 15.19
N SER A 134 -2.75 -14.41 14.40
CA SER A 134 -2.58 -15.76 13.86
C SER A 134 -1.33 -15.88 12.98
N LEU A 135 -1.06 -14.87 12.13
CA LEU A 135 0.15 -14.82 11.32
C LEU A 135 1.42 -14.64 12.17
N ILE A 136 1.36 -13.80 13.20
CA ILE A 136 2.47 -13.60 14.14
C ILE A 136 2.76 -14.89 14.91
N GLN A 137 1.72 -15.62 15.33
CA GLN A 137 1.89 -16.91 16.01
C GLN A 137 2.58 -17.91 15.09
N TYR A 138 2.09 -18.07 13.86
CA TYR A 138 2.70 -18.96 12.88
C TYR A 138 4.19 -18.64 12.64
N ALA A 139 4.54 -17.35 12.50
CA ALA A 139 5.94 -16.95 12.33
C ALA A 139 6.80 -17.29 13.56
N ASN A 140 6.27 -17.13 14.77
CA ASN A 140 6.95 -17.50 16.00
C ASN A 140 7.11 -19.01 16.15
N ASP A 141 6.13 -19.81 15.75
CA ASP A 141 6.19 -21.27 15.83
C ASP A 141 7.36 -21.79 14.97
N ILE A 142 7.43 -21.36 13.70
CA ILE A 142 8.54 -21.72 12.79
C ILE A 142 9.89 -21.23 13.31
N SER A 143 9.94 -20.01 13.87
CA SER A 143 11.19 -19.46 14.42
C SER A 143 11.65 -20.22 15.66
N SER A 144 10.70 -20.68 16.49
CA SER A 144 10.97 -21.48 17.68
C SER A 144 11.49 -22.87 17.31
N GLU A 145 10.87 -23.53 16.34
CA GLU A 145 11.36 -24.81 15.79
C GLU A 145 12.78 -24.68 15.26
N ALA A 146 13.06 -23.63 14.48
CA ALA A 146 14.41 -23.36 13.97
C ALA A 146 15.42 -23.13 15.10
N HIS A 147 15.03 -22.40 16.16
CA HIS A 147 15.88 -22.20 17.33
C HIS A 147 16.17 -23.50 18.09
N VAL A 148 15.19 -24.39 18.24
CA VAL A 148 15.37 -25.71 18.87
C VAL A 148 16.38 -26.54 18.08
N GLU A 149 16.27 -26.57 16.76
CA GLU A 149 17.19 -27.32 15.89
C GLU A 149 18.63 -26.79 16.01
N VAL A 150 18.80 -25.46 16.00
CA VAL A 150 20.12 -24.82 16.16
C VAL A 150 20.75 -25.14 17.53
N MET A 151 19.96 -25.18 18.60
CA MET A 151 20.46 -25.50 19.94
C MET A 151 20.70 -26.99 20.17
N SER A 152 20.17 -27.85 19.31
CA SER A 152 20.34 -29.30 19.38
C SER A 152 21.62 -29.79 18.65
N CYS A 153 22.36 -28.87 18.03
CA CYS A 153 23.67 -29.12 17.41
C CYS A 153 24.84 -29.00 18.39
#